data_AF-A0A453PQW4-F1
#
_entry.id   AF-A0A453PQW4-F1
#
_cell.length_a   1.000
_cell.length_b   1.000
_cell.length_c   1.000
_cell.angle_alpha   90.00
_cell.angle_beta   90.00
_cell.angle_gamma   90.00
#
_symmetry.space_group_name_H-M   'P 1'
#
loop_
_entity.id
_entity.type
_entity.pdbx_description
1 polymer ?
#
loop_
_entity_poly.entity_id
_entity_poly.type
_entity_poly.pdbx_seq_one_letter_code
_entity_poly.pdbx_strand_id
1 'polypeptide(L)'
;MKILSQRLGLGKGGVRMAPEENLRQVLQVPLGCVTPFALFNESASAVSLLLDQGLKSKQSCYFHPLTNDVTIALSSSNLDKFLLSIGKQPAYVDLEASPVVGKDNPPDLADLVPSGAFCSSEESVENPTPKDAPQVNVPKEKTCLPVKINMEKRN
;
A
#
# COMPACT_ATOMS: atom_id res chain seq x y z
N MET A 1 -16.60 -1.03 -7.88
CA MET A 1 -15.31 -1.57 -8.38
C MET A 1 -15.32 -2.10 -9.82
N LYS A 2 -16.35 -2.83 -10.27
CA LYS A 2 -16.39 -3.38 -11.65
C LYS A 2 -16.30 -2.30 -12.74
N ILE A 3 -17.01 -1.18 -12.57
CA ILE A 3 -16.99 -0.04 -13.49
C ILE A 3 -15.59 0.59 -13.55
N LEU A 4 -14.97 0.89 -12.40
CA LEU A 4 -13.60 1.43 -12.36
C LEU A 4 -12.60 0.50 -13.06
N SER A 5 -12.72 -0.82 -12.86
CA SER A 5 -11.87 -1.78 -13.56
C SER A 5 -12.05 -1.76 -15.09
N GLN A 6 -13.27 -1.55 -15.58
CA GLN A 6 -13.53 -1.44 -17.01
C GLN A 6 -12.92 -0.16 -17.57
N ARG A 7 -13.10 0.97 -16.87
CA ARG A 7 -12.52 2.28 -17.23
C ARG A 7 -10.99 2.30 -17.21
N LEU A 8 -10.38 1.53 -16.32
CA LEU A 8 -8.93 1.32 -16.28
C LEU A 8 -8.44 0.28 -17.31
N GLY A 9 -9.32 -0.44 -18.00
CA GLY A 9 -8.94 -1.42 -19.01
C GLY A 9 -8.28 -2.70 -18.48
N LEU A 10 -8.45 -3.03 -17.19
CA LEU A 10 -7.77 -4.16 -16.53
C LEU A 10 -8.33 -5.57 -16.90
N GLY A 11 -9.26 -5.62 -17.86
CA GLY A 11 -9.82 -6.88 -18.38
C GLY A 11 -10.50 -7.73 -17.31
N LYS A 12 -10.34 -9.06 -17.40
CA LYS A 12 -10.96 -10.03 -16.48
C LYS A 12 -10.32 -10.02 -15.08
N GLY A 13 -9.09 -9.53 -14.94
CA GLY A 13 -8.34 -9.53 -13.69
C GLY A 13 -8.87 -8.55 -12.65
N GLY A 14 -9.58 -7.50 -13.07
CA GLY A 14 -10.24 -6.61 -12.13
C GLY A 14 -9.29 -5.67 -11.36
N VAL A 15 -9.89 -4.84 -10.50
CA VAL A 15 -9.19 -4.22 -9.36
C VAL A 15 -9.47 -5.07 -8.13
N ARG A 16 -8.42 -5.37 -7.35
CA ARG A 16 -8.51 -6.06 -6.06
C ARG A 16 -7.86 -5.21 -4.97
N MET A 17 -8.24 -5.45 -3.72
CA MET A 17 -7.55 -4.84 -2.58
C MET A 17 -6.14 -5.42 -2.47
N ALA A 18 -5.17 -4.56 -2.18
CA ALA A 18 -3.81 -4.99 -1.92
C ALA A 18 -3.74 -5.75 -0.59
N PRO A 19 -2.99 -6.86 -0.50
CA PRO A 19 -2.73 -7.50 0.77
C PRO A 19 -1.87 -6.59 1.67
N GLU A 20 -1.91 -6.81 2.98
CA GLU A 20 -1.19 -5.97 3.95
C GLU A 20 0.32 -5.92 3.69
N GLU A 21 0.92 -7.04 3.29
CA GLU A 21 2.36 -7.12 2.96
C GLU A 21 2.73 -6.10 1.87
N ASN A 22 1.90 -5.97 0.83
CA ASN A 22 2.13 -4.99 -0.23
C ASN A 22 2.03 -3.55 0.27
N LEU A 23 1.17 -3.26 1.25
CA LEU A 23 1.11 -1.92 1.85
C LEU A 23 2.42 -1.60 2.58
N ARG A 24 2.98 -2.55 3.31
CA ARG A 24 4.27 -2.39 4.02
C ARG A 24 5.44 -2.28 3.05
N GLN A 25 5.45 -3.08 1.98
CA GLN A 25 6.55 -3.07 1.01
C GLN A 25 6.52 -1.84 0.09
N VAL A 26 5.34 -1.48 -0.43
CA VAL A 26 5.20 -0.43 -1.45
C VAL A 26 4.97 0.93 -0.81
N LEU A 27 4.01 1.04 0.11
CA LEU A 27 3.63 2.31 0.74
C LEU A 27 4.34 2.56 2.07
N GLN A 28 4.98 1.55 2.66
CA GLN A 28 5.65 1.62 3.98
C GLN A 28 4.74 2.12 5.10
N VAL A 29 3.47 1.73 5.06
CA VAL A 29 2.49 2.02 6.12
C VAL A 29 1.77 0.73 6.53
N PRO A 30 1.37 0.60 7.80
CA PRO A 30 0.54 -0.52 8.23
C PRO A 30 -0.89 -0.40 7.69
N LEU A 31 -1.64 -1.50 7.77
CA LEU A 31 -3.07 -1.49 7.47
C LEU A 31 -3.79 -0.43 8.32
N GLY A 32 -4.68 0.34 7.69
CA GLY A 32 -5.41 1.43 8.36
C GLY A 32 -4.67 2.77 8.40
N CYS A 33 -3.41 2.84 7.95
CA CYS A 33 -2.64 4.09 7.83
C CYS A 33 -2.41 4.53 6.37
N VAL A 34 -3.21 4.01 5.43
CA VAL A 34 -3.12 4.36 4.01
C VAL A 34 -3.49 5.83 3.81
N THR A 35 -2.62 6.57 3.13
CA THR A 35 -2.73 8.03 2.98
C THR A 35 -1.98 8.50 1.71
N PRO A 36 -2.40 9.60 1.05
CA PRO A 36 -1.67 10.16 -0.08
C PRO A 36 -0.21 10.52 0.27
N PHE A 37 0.10 10.82 1.54
CA PHE A 37 1.46 11.14 1.97
C PHE A 37 2.44 9.98 1.86
N ALA A 38 1.96 8.73 1.84
CA ALA A 38 2.80 7.54 1.71
C ALA A 38 3.49 7.47 0.33
N LEU A 39 3.02 8.25 -0.66
CA LEU A 39 3.63 8.32 -1.98
C LEU A 39 4.99 9.03 -2.00
N PHE A 40 5.36 9.70 -0.91
CA PHE A 40 6.72 10.23 -0.71
C PHE A 40 7.78 9.11 -0.72
N ASN A 41 7.40 7.89 -0.32
CA ASN A 41 8.32 6.76 -0.27
C ASN A 41 8.72 6.33 -1.69
N GLU A 42 10.03 6.14 -1.93
CA GLU A 42 10.56 5.74 -3.24
C GLU A 42 9.99 4.39 -3.73
N SER A 43 9.69 3.47 -2.80
CA SER A 43 9.02 2.19 -3.08
C SER A 43 7.63 2.37 -3.69
N ALA A 44 7.00 3.54 -3.52
CA ALA A 44 5.72 3.88 -4.12
C ALA A 44 5.86 4.49 -5.53
N SER A 45 7.05 4.49 -6.14
CA SER A 45 7.31 5.05 -7.48
C SER A 45 6.33 4.54 -8.55
N ALA A 46 5.99 3.25 -8.52
CA ALA A 46 5.04 2.60 -9.44
C ALA A 46 3.55 2.71 -9.02
N VAL A 47 3.22 3.52 -8.01
CA VAL A 47 1.83 3.76 -7.59
C VAL A 47 1.26 4.99 -8.29
N SER A 48 0.13 4.79 -8.98
CA SER A 48 -0.73 5.85 -9.50
C SER A 48 -1.79 6.24 -8.48
N LEU A 49 -1.95 7.54 -8.25
CA LEU A 49 -2.96 8.08 -7.35
C LEU A 49 -4.18 8.59 -8.13
N LEU A 50 -5.34 7.98 -7.85
CA LEU A 50 -6.64 8.48 -8.30
C LEU A 50 -7.31 9.21 -7.14
N LEU A 51 -7.69 10.47 -7.37
CA LEU A 51 -8.46 11.28 -6.44
C LEU A 51 -9.87 11.50 -6.98
N ASP A 52 -10.87 11.49 -6.11
CA ASP A 52 -12.23 11.83 -6.53
C ASP A 52 -12.31 13.30 -6.98
N GLN A 53 -12.95 13.56 -8.11
CA GLN A 53 -13.09 14.93 -8.64
C GLN A 53 -13.79 15.88 -7.66
N GLY A 54 -14.71 15.37 -6.83
CA GLY A 54 -15.42 16.14 -5.81
C GLY A 54 -14.50 16.64 -4.71
N LEU A 55 -13.29 16.09 -4.59
CA LEU A 55 -12.25 16.60 -3.69
C LEU A 55 -11.66 17.93 -4.16
N LYS A 56 -11.62 18.20 -5.48
CA LYS A 56 -11.08 19.47 -6.01
C LYS A 56 -11.79 20.70 -5.45
N SER A 57 -13.11 20.61 -5.28
CA SER A 57 -13.96 21.73 -4.83
C SER A 57 -13.97 21.90 -3.31
N LYS A 58 -13.30 21.03 -2.55
CA LYS A 58 -13.27 21.12 -1.08
C LYS A 58 -12.23 22.14 -0.62
N GLN A 59 -12.67 23.04 0.25
CA GLN A 59 -11.80 24.03 0.90
C GLN A 59 -10.80 23.39 1.88
N SER A 60 -11.23 22.30 2.52
CA SER A 60 -10.41 21.54 3.46
C SER A 60 -10.65 20.04 3.26
N CYS A 61 -9.55 19.30 3.23
CA CYS A 61 -9.47 17.85 3.11
C CYS A 61 -8.68 17.33 4.32
N TYR A 62 -9.08 16.18 4.84
CA TYR A 62 -8.52 15.61 6.06
C TYR A 62 -7.83 14.29 5.75
N PHE A 63 -6.57 14.18 6.17
CA PHE A 63 -5.76 12.99 5.92
C PHE A 63 -4.90 12.67 7.14
N HIS A 64 -4.57 11.39 7.28
CA HIS A 64 -3.67 10.89 8.30
C HIS A 64 -2.20 11.07 7.85
N PRO A 65 -1.32 11.71 8.64
CA PRO A 65 0.07 11.91 8.28
C PRO A 65 0.89 10.64 8.60
N LEU A 66 0.75 9.61 7.76
CA LEU A 66 1.42 8.30 7.85
C LEU A 66 1.04 7.44 9.07
N THR A 67 0.33 8.01 10.04
CA THR A 67 -0.22 7.34 11.23
C THR A 67 -1.67 7.77 11.44
N ASN A 68 -2.51 6.86 11.96
CA ASN A 68 -3.96 7.03 12.07
C ASN A 68 -4.45 7.64 13.40
N ASP A 69 -3.53 8.00 14.29
CA ASP A 69 -3.79 8.66 15.58
C ASP A 69 -3.93 10.19 15.44
N VAL A 70 -3.47 10.76 14.33
CA VAL A 70 -3.50 12.19 14.03
C VAL A 70 -4.20 12.43 12.69
N THR A 71 -4.89 13.56 12.57
CA THR A 71 -5.48 14.03 11.31
C THR A 71 -4.99 15.44 11.03
N ILE A 72 -4.54 15.68 9.80
CA ILE A 72 -4.19 17.02 9.33
C ILE A 72 -5.21 17.53 8.32
N ALA A 73 -5.47 18.82 8.38
CA ALA A 73 -6.36 19.53 7.46
C ALA A 73 -5.52 20.32 6.44
N LEU A 74 -5.84 20.17 5.15
CA LEU A 74 -5.21 20.93 4.07
C LEU A 74 -6.20 21.18 2.92
N SER A 75 -5.99 22.26 2.17
CA SER A 75 -6.72 22.47 0.93
C SER A 75 -6.32 21.42 -0.12
N SER A 76 -7.22 21.13 -1.06
CA SER A 76 -6.92 20.29 -2.23
C SER A 76 -5.69 20.80 -3.00
N SER A 77 -5.58 22.12 -3.17
CA SER A 77 -4.43 22.76 -3.83
C SER A 77 -3.09 22.56 -3.10
N ASN A 78 -3.09 22.44 -1.78
CA ASN A 78 -1.87 22.16 -1.03
C ASN A 78 -1.49 20.67 -1.12
N LEU A 79 -2.47 19.77 -1.21
CA LEU A 79 -2.21 18.37 -1.51
C LEU A 79 -1.55 18.23 -2.88
N ASP A 80 -2.08 18.91 -3.89
CA ASP A 80 -1.51 18.92 -5.24
C ASP A 80 -0.05 19.41 -5.24
N LYS A 81 0.23 20.52 -4.54
CA LYS A 81 1.61 21.03 -4.41
C LYS A 81 2.55 20.01 -3.78
N PHE A 82 2.11 19.32 -2.72
CA PHE A 82 2.90 18.28 -2.10
C PHE A 82 3.19 17.14 -3.09
N LEU A 83 2.17 16.62 -3.78
CA LEU A 83 2.32 15.53 -4.74
C LEU A 83 3.24 15.93 -5.90
N LEU A 84 3.07 17.13 -6.44
CA LEU A 84 3.94 17.66 -7.48
C LEU A 84 5.40 17.82 -7.00
N SER A 85 5.61 18.25 -5.75
CA SER A 85 6.97 18.41 -5.19
C SER A 85 7.73 17.08 -5.06
N ILE A 86 7.01 15.97 -4.95
CA ILE A 86 7.58 14.61 -4.88
C ILE A 86 7.54 13.90 -6.25
N GLY A 87 7.26 14.63 -7.34
CA GLY A 87 7.21 14.09 -8.70
C GLY A 87 5.98 13.23 -9.01
N LYS A 88 4.93 13.31 -8.20
CA LYS A 88 3.68 12.56 -8.38
C LYS A 88 2.60 13.43 -9.03
N GLN A 89 1.98 12.91 -10.07
CA GLN A 89 0.87 13.55 -10.77
C GLN A 89 -0.45 12.90 -10.34
N PRO A 90 -1.26 13.52 -9.47
CA PRO A 90 -2.58 12.99 -9.14
C PRO A 90 -3.52 13.08 -10.33
N ALA A 91 -4.27 12.02 -10.58
CA ALA A 91 -5.36 12.04 -11.54
C ALA A 91 -6.68 12.21 -10.81
N TYR A 92 -7.42 13.27 -11.13
CA TYR A 92 -8.75 13.48 -10.60
C TYR A 92 -9.78 12.85 -11.52
N VAL A 93 -10.60 11.96 -10.95
CA VAL A 93 -11.53 11.11 -11.68
C VAL A 93 -12.92 11.27 -11.07
N ASP A 94 -13.93 11.36 -11.93
CA ASP A 94 -15.31 11.13 -11.51
C ASP A 94 -15.50 9.65 -11.18
N LEU A 95 -15.45 9.28 -9.90
CA LEU A 95 -15.57 7.87 -9.51
C LEU A 95 -17.00 7.34 -9.60
N GLU A 96 -17.99 8.24 -9.64
CA GLU A 96 -19.42 7.92 -9.72
C GLU A 96 -19.92 7.80 -11.17
N ALA A 97 -19.16 8.31 -12.14
CA ALA A 97 -19.48 8.16 -13.56
C ALA A 97 -19.47 6.70 -14.01
N SER A 98 -20.49 6.33 -14.80
CA SER A 98 -20.68 5.01 -15.41
C SER A 98 -20.68 5.09 -16.95
N PRO A 99 -19.55 5.47 -17.58
CA PRO A 99 -19.46 5.50 -19.03
C PRO A 99 -19.55 4.09 -19.62
N VAL A 100 -20.07 4.00 -20.84
CA VAL A 100 -20.15 2.74 -21.59
C VAL A 100 -18.77 2.44 -22.17
N VAL A 101 -18.08 1.42 -21.65
CA VAL A 101 -16.80 0.93 -22.17
C VAL A 101 -17.04 -0.27 -23.08
N GLY A 102 -16.53 -0.25 -24.31
CA GLY A 102 -16.77 -1.28 -25.31
C GLY A 102 -15.83 -1.18 -26.51
N LYS A 103 -16.12 -1.92 -27.58
CA LYS A 103 -15.28 -1.95 -28.80
C LYS A 103 -15.15 -0.57 -29.45
N ASP A 104 -16.23 0.22 -29.41
CA ASP A 104 -16.29 1.55 -30.02
C ASP A 104 -15.95 2.67 -29.02
N ASN A 105 -15.87 2.36 -27.72
CA ASN A 105 -15.57 3.31 -26.65
C ASN A 105 -14.45 2.74 -25.76
N PRO A 106 -13.17 3.09 -26.03
CA PRO A 106 -12.06 2.56 -25.27
C PRO A 106 -12.11 3.01 -23.79
N PRO A 107 -11.44 2.29 -22.88
CA PRO A 107 -11.36 2.69 -21.48
C PRO A 107 -10.73 4.08 -21.31
N ASP A 108 -11.44 4.99 -20.64
CA ASP A 108 -11.06 6.39 -20.51
C ASP A 108 -9.93 6.65 -19.50
N LEU A 109 -9.61 5.67 -18.65
CA LEU A 109 -8.59 5.77 -17.60
C LEU A 109 -7.40 4.82 -17.84
N ALA A 110 -7.29 4.21 -19.03
CA ALA A 110 -6.24 3.21 -19.33
C ALA A 110 -4.82 3.77 -19.12
N ASP A 111 -4.59 5.02 -19.48
CA ASP A 111 -3.27 5.67 -19.38
C ASP A 111 -2.81 5.89 -17.92
N LEU A 112 -3.72 5.79 -16.96
CA LEU A 112 -3.42 5.95 -15.53
C LEU A 112 -2.88 4.67 -14.89
N VAL A 113 -2.97 3.53 -15.59
CA VAL A 113 -2.44 2.26 -15.11
C VAL A 113 -0.92 2.26 -15.26
N PRO A 114 -0.15 2.16 -14.16
CA PRO A 114 1.30 2.21 -14.23
C PRO A 114 1.84 0.96 -14.95
N SER A 115 2.70 1.16 -15.95
CA SER A 115 3.21 0.10 -16.83
C SER A 115 4.09 -0.95 -16.11
N GLY A 116 4.49 -0.68 -14.86
CA GLY A 116 5.28 -1.58 -14.01
C GLY A 116 4.47 -2.47 -13.08
N ALA A 117 3.16 -2.65 -13.32
CA ALA A 117 2.32 -3.50 -12.48
C ALA A 117 2.79 -4.97 -12.53
N PHE A 118 3.57 -5.36 -11.52
CA PHE A 118 4.08 -6.72 -11.36
C PHE A 118 2.96 -7.76 -11.31
N CYS A 119 3.17 -8.85 -12.06
CA CYS A 119 2.59 -10.16 -11.82
C CYS A 119 2.98 -10.61 -10.41
N SER A 120 1.98 -10.83 -9.55
CA SER A 120 2.15 -11.69 -8.38
C SER A 120 2.28 -13.12 -8.91
N SER A 121 3.49 -13.68 -8.96
CA SER A 121 3.64 -15.12 -9.04
C SER A 121 3.06 -15.70 -7.75
N GLU A 122 1.91 -16.37 -7.87
CA GLU A 122 1.38 -17.26 -6.85
C GLU A 122 2.35 -18.43 -6.70
N GLU A 123 3.33 -18.32 -5.79
CA GLU A 123 4.03 -19.50 -5.31
C GLU A 123 3.26 -20.01 -4.10
N SER A 124 2.58 -21.15 -4.33
CA SER A 124 1.90 -21.91 -3.30
C SER A 124 2.94 -22.37 -2.28
N VAL A 125 2.92 -21.81 -1.08
CA VAL A 125 3.60 -22.41 0.07
C VAL A 125 2.75 -23.58 0.52
N GLU A 126 3.03 -24.75 -0.05
CA GLU A 126 2.58 -26.03 0.46
C GLU A 126 3.23 -26.23 1.84
N ASN A 127 2.41 -26.15 2.89
CA ASN A 127 2.79 -26.52 4.26
C ASN A 127 3.10 -28.02 4.32
N PRO A 128 4.30 -28.48 4.75
CA PRO A 128 4.44 -29.83 5.25
C PRO A 128 4.32 -29.79 6.78
N THR A 129 3.22 -30.35 7.28
CA THR A 129 3.09 -30.85 8.64
C THR A 129 4.21 -31.83 8.99
N PRO A 130 4.85 -31.75 10.17
CA PRO A 130 5.65 -32.85 10.69
C PRO A 130 4.81 -33.68 11.68
N LYS A 131 4.40 -34.88 11.25
CA LYS A 131 4.13 -36.01 12.15
C LYS A 131 5.27 -37.00 11.95
N ASP A 132 6.04 -37.21 13.02
CA ASP A 132 6.47 -38.52 13.55
C ASP A 132 7.81 -38.39 14.27
N ALA A 133 7.78 -38.70 15.56
CA ALA A 133 8.96 -38.96 16.39
C ALA A 133 9.53 -40.35 16.05
N PRO A 134 10.80 -40.62 16.38
CA PRO A 134 11.02 -41.36 17.63
C PRO A 134 12.27 -40.96 18.45
N GLN A 135 12.01 -40.80 19.74
CA GLN A 135 12.74 -41.24 20.94
C GLN A 135 14.29 -41.14 21.09
N VAL A 136 14.63 -40.34 22.10
CA VAL A 136 15.47 -40.64 23.28
C VAL A 136 16.99 -40.67 23.10
N ASN A 137 17.68 -39.76 23.81
CA ASN A 137 18.76 -40.03 24.77
C ASN A 137 19.21 -38.71 25.45
N VAL A 138 18.89 -38.55 26.73
CA VAL A 138 19.39 -37.48 27.62
C VAL A 138 20.63 -37.99 28.36
N PRO A 139 21.65 -37.15 28.61
CA PRO A 139 21.98 -36.90 30.03
C PRO A 139 22.38 -35.45 30.39
N LYS A 140 21.71 -34.97 31.44
CA LYS A 140 22.22 -34.26 32.64
C LYS A 140 22.66 -32.77 32.56
N GLU A 141 21.81 -31.96 33.22
CA GLU A 141 22.02 -30.71 33.98
C GLU A 141 23.43 -30.12 34.12
N LYS A 142 23.54 -28.78 33.97
CA LYS A 142 24.02 -27.83 35.01
C LYS A 142 23.50 -26.39 34.77
N THR A 143 22.52 -25.98 35.57
CA THR A 143 22.35 -24.74 36.37
C THR A 143 22.98 -23.37 35.97
N CYS A 144 22.09 -22.35 35.92
CA CYS A 144 22.13 -20.94 36.38
C CYS A 144 22.87 -19.77 35.66
N LEU A 145 22.01 -18.79 35.26
CA LEU A 145 21.99 -17.35 35.60
C LEU A 145 22.65 -16.28 34.68
N PRO A 146 22.11 -15.03 34.67
CA PRO A 146 22.15 -14.11 33.53
C PRO A 146 23.30 -13.10 33.59
N VAL A 147 23.74 -12.64 32.42
CA VAL A 147 24.78 -11.61 32.23
C VAL A 147 24.17 -10.22 32.41
N LYS A 148 24.65 -9.47 33.42
CA LYS A 148 24.45 -8.02 33.56
C LYS A 148 25.50 -7.29 32.72
N ILE A 149 25.07 -6.33 31.90
CA ILE A 149 25.94 -5.40 31.18
C ILE A 149 26.11 -4.15 32.05
N ASN A 150 27.35 -3.81 32.40
CA ASN A 150 27.68 -2.63 33.21
C ASN A 150 28.20 -1.51 32.29
N MET A 151 27.60 -0.31 32.41
CA MET A 151 28.05 0.93 31.76
C MET A 151 29.27 1.48 32.49
N GLU A 152 30.40 1.62 31.79
CA GLU A 152 31.58 2.34 32.26
C GLU A 152 31.57 3.76 31.67
N LYS A 153 31.33 4.77 32.52
CA LYS A 153 31.63 6.18 32.21
C LYS A 153 33.13 6.39 32.46
N ARG A 154 33.84 6.85 31.44
CA ARG A 154 35.19 7.41 31.60
C ARG A 154 35.11 8.91 31.91
N ASN A 155 36.05 9.30 32.77
CA ASN A 155 36.26 10.59 33.44
C ASN A 155 36.10 11.83 32.59
#